data_AF-A0A194WTH1-F1
#
_entry.id   AF-A0A194WTH1-F1
#
_cell.length_a   1.000
_cell.length_b   1.000
_cell.length_c   1.000
_cell.angle_alpha   90.00
_cell.angle_beta   90.00
_cell.angle_gamma   90.00
#
_symmetry.space_group_name_H-M   'P 1'
#
loop_
_entity.id
_entity.type
_entity.pdbx_description
1 polymer ?
#
loop_
_entity_poly.entity_id
_entity_poly.type
_entity_poly.pdbx_seq_one_letter_code
_entity_poly.pdbx_strand_id
1 'polypeptide(L)'
;MSTTFQIISEGCVYIFSRRELKFEVTIDKVQKLLRGQSKASTFNALHKGLAEKWVLRDDVVRPFGDRRQNLRFVCTLDLDRDLLMYSDESGHIQLPLDRIRKPSYDAIPRSDFVPFEISPPPQLDLAEFPPPYKKPTIPVSERRLAFSPRILSDFADQWRHILRTSYTDSTFRRLAKAVVSIAACDFQIDEVSHNNHIFFRSYYVTVLDVPSWEFYERHLFHVGGTTVVLDQDLQRALDIARDDAKQSTKGMKTGGRGDQRTYLLLSVRHMLVCHVDSAGTFSYTAATTLMDGLTPPSPAAINLLLQVFSPCRPLFRTPIHELPLEIQDRILGNVSQGPLEAARLGCVLELGSPFTWMRAVDWPRRSGPIELSVSPCHRYEISPVESKICFGDGFSGVSYR
;
A
#
# COMPACT_ATOMS: atom_id res chain seq x y z
N MET A 1 13.37 -16.03 -16.45
CA MET A 1 12.04 -15.46 -16.13
C MET A 1 11.20 -16.52 -15.43
N SER A 2 10.12 -16.17 -14.72
CA SER A 2 9.20 -17.16 -14.12
C SER A 2 7.81 -17.14 -14.74
N THR A 3 7.07 -18.21 -14.55
CA THR A 3 5.63 -18.33 -14.87
C THR A 3 4.85 -18.34 -13.56
N THR A 4 3.77 -17.58 -13.49
CA THR A 4 2.87 -17.58 -12.32
C THR A 4 1.50 -18.15 -12.69
N PHE A 5 1.01 -19.04 -11.83
CA PHE A 5 -0.34 -19.59 -11.85
C PHE A 5 -1.15 -18.99 -10.71
N GLN A 6 -2.40 -18.67 -11.00
CA GLN A 6 -3.38 -18.21 -10.03
C GLN A 6 -4.66 -19.02 -10.19
N ILE A 7 -5.25 -19.45 -9.08
CA ILE A 7 -6.61 -20.00 -9.06
C ILE A 7 -7.45 -19.06 -8.21
N ILE A 8 -8.54 -18.55 -8.77
CA ILE A 8 -9.55 -17.77 -8.04
C ILE A 8 -10.72 -18.70 -7.79
N SER A 9 -11.08 -18.90 -6.53
CA SER A 9 -12.19 -19.75 -6.13
C SER A 9 -12.78 -19.24 -4.83
N GLU A 10 -14.09 -19.00 -4.81
CA GLU A 10 -14.83 -18.54 -3.64
C GLU A 10 -14.22 -17.25 -3.05
N GLY A 11 -13.78 -16.34 -3.92
CA GLY A 11 -13.13 -15.08 -3.51
C GLY A 11 -11.71 -15.22 -2.95
N CYS A 12 -11.14 -16.42 -2.91
CA CYS A 12 -9.76 -16.67 -2.49
C CYS A 12 -8.82 -16.77 -3.70
N VAL A 13 -7.57 -16.29 -3.56
CA VAL A 13 -6.56 -16.35 -4.63
C VAL A 13 -5.39 -17.25 -4.22
N TYR A 14 -5.23 -18.38 -4.92
CA TYR A 14 -4.12 -19.31 -4.72
C TYR A 14 -3.04 -19.03 -5.76
N ILE A 15 -1.84 -18.68 -5.32
CA ILE A 15 -0.72 -18.30 -6.20
C ILE A 15 0.42 -19.30 -6.11
N PHE A 16 0.95 -19.67 -7.27
CA PHE A 16 2.15 -20.49 -7.38
C PHE A 16 3.02 -20.01 -8.54
N SER A 17 4.33 -19.90 -8.31
CA SER A 17 5.29 -19.54 -9.35
C SER A 17 6.27 -20.67 -9.61
N ARG A 18 6.53 -20.95 -10.89
CA ARG A 18 7.48 -21.96 -11.34
C ARG A 18 8.47 -21.37 -12.33
N ARG A 19 9.65 -21.99 -12.44
CA ARG A 19 10.57 -21.72 -13.54
C ARG A 19 9.94 -22.16 -14.87
N GLU A 20 10.00 -21.21 -15.80
CA GLU A 20 9.72 -21.26 -17.25
C GLU A 20 8.92 -22.47 -17.76
N LEU A 21 7.63 -22.24 -17.99
CA LEU A 21 6.84 -23.03 -18.93
C LEU A 21 6.57 -22.19 -20.18
N LYS A 22 6.41 -22.82 -21.34
CA LYS A 22 5.87 -22.14 -22.53
C LYS A 22 4.34 -22.12 -22.45
N PHE A 23 3.71 -21.25 -23.25
CA PHE A 23 2.26 -21.16 -23.36
C PHE A 23 1.64 -22.54 -23.67
N GLU A 24 2.14 -23.21 -24.71
CA GLU A 24 1.61 -24.47 -25.20
C GLU A 24 1.68 -25.58 -24.13
N VAL A 25 2.80 -25.65 -23.42
CA VAL A 25 3.02 -26.60 -22.32
C VAL A 25 2.04 -26.34 -21.17
N THR A 26 1.75 -25.07 -20.91
CA THR A 26 0.84 -24.67 -19.84
C THR A 26 -0.59 -25.01 -20.17
N ILE A 27 -1.05 -24.66 -21.37
CA ILE A 27 -2.40 -24.94 -21.83
C ILE A 27 -2.63 -26.45 -21.94
N ASP A 28 -1.68 -27.21 -22.51
CA ASP A 28 -1.76 -28.67 -22.58
C ASP A 28 -1.86 -29.31 -21.17
N LYS A 29 -1.07 -28.83 -20.21
CA LYS A 29 -1.15 -29.31 -18.82
C LYS A 29 -2.52 -29.01 -18.20
N VAL A 30 -3.04 -27.80 -18.35
CA VAL A 30 -4.37 -27.43 -17.83
C VAL A 30 -5.47 -28.25 -18.51
N GLN A 31 -5.39 -28.43 -19.83
CA GLN A 31 -6.34 -29.23 -20.59
C GLN A 31 -6.36 -30.69 -20.13
N LYS A 32 -5.19 -31.31 -19.93
CA LYS A 32 -5.08 -32.67 -19.40
C LYS A 32 -5.71 -32.84 -18.01
N LEU A 33 -5.59 -31.83 -17.15
CA LEU A 33 -6.16 -31.85 -15.80
C LEU A 33 -7.67 -31.66 -15.81
N LEU A 34 -8.19 -30.84 -16.72
CA LEU A 34 -9.61 -30.46 -16.75
C LEU A 34 -10.48 -31.30 -17.69
N ARG A 35 -9.87 -32.08 -18.58
CA ARG A 35 -10.61 -32.91 -19.54
C ARG A 35 -11.58 -33.85 -18.82
N GLY A 36 -12.85 -33.76 -19.18
CA GLY A 36 -13.91 -34.59 -18.59
C GLY A 36 -14.23 -34.28 -17.13
N GLN A 37 -13.62 -33.23 -16.55
CA GLN A 37 -13.93 -32.81 -15.19
C GLN A 37 -15.23 -32.03 -15.14
N SER A 38 -16.00 -32.24 -14.07
CA SER A 38 -17.15 -31.39 -13.74
C SER A 38 -16.66 -30.03 -13.23
N LYS A 39 -17.53 -29.01 -13.30
CA LYS A 39 -17.23 -27.68 -12.72
C LYS A 39 -16.83 -27.77 -11.24
N ALA A 40 -17.51 -28.63 -10.47
CA ALA A 40 -17.25 -28.84 -9.04
C ALA A 40 -15.89 -29.53 -8.76
N SER A 41 -15.38 -30.31 -9.70
CA SER A 41 -14.10 -31.03 -9.56
C SER A 41 -12.88 -30.21 -10.01
N THR A 42 -13.11 -29.11 -10.75
CA THR A 42 -12.08 -28.27 -11.38
C THR A 42 -11.03 -27.77 -10.38
N PHE A 43 -11.46 -27.24 -9.22
CA PHE A 43 -10.53 -26.73 -8.21
C PHE A 43 -9.56 -27.82 -7.75
N ASN A 44 -10.09 -28.97 -7.33
CA ASN A 44 -9.28 -30.08 -6.83
C ASN A 44 -8.29 -30.61 -7.87
N ALA A 45 -8.71 -30.70 -9.14
CA ALA A 45 -7.85 -31.14 -10.24
C ALA A 45 -6.69 -30.17 -10.49
N LEU A 46 -6.95 -28.86 -10.50
CA LEU A 46 -5.93 -27.82 -10.70
C LEU A 46 -5.01 -27.70 -9.50
N HIS A 47 -5.58 -27.60 -8.29
CA HIS A 47 -4.83 -27.41 -7.06
C HIS A 47 -3.85 -28.57 -6.82
N LYS A 48 -4.26 -29.83 -7.04
CA LYS A 48 -3.37 -30.99 -6.89
C LYS A 48 -2.46 -31.21 -8.10
N GLY A 49 -2.91 -30.87 -9.31
CA GLY A 49 -2.20 -31.19 -10.55
C GLY A 49 -1.15 -30.15 -10.98
N LEU A 50 -1.31 -28.89 -10.61
CA LEU A 50 -0.40 -27.82 -11.03
C LEU A 50 0.80 -27.65 -10.09
N ALA A 51 0.58 -27.68 -8.77
CA ALA A 51 1.59 -27.38 -7.77
C ALA A 51 1.35 -28.13 -6.44
N GLU A 52 2.43 -28.40 -5.70
CA GLU A 52 2.36 -28.99 -4.36
C GLU A 52 2.15 -27.96 -3.26
N LYS A 53 2.61 -26.72 -3.49
CA LYS A 53 2.55 -25.63 -2.50
C LYS A 53 1.95 -24.40 -3.15
N TRP A 54 0.77 -24.03 -2.67
CA TRP A 54 0.09 -22.80 -3.03
C TRP A 54 0.24 -21.78 -1.92
N VAL A 55 0.40 -20.52 -2.31
CA VAL A 55 0.37 -19.39 -1.38
C VAL A 55 -1.00 -18.75 -1.49
N LEU A 56 -1.75 -18.76 -0.38
CA LEU A 56 -3.03 -18.07 -0.30
C LEU A 56 -2.80 -16.56 -0.17
N ARG A 57 -3.44 -15.79 -1.04
CA ARG A 57 -3.44 -14.33 -1.07
C ARG A 57 -4.87 -13.79 -1.13
N ASP A 58 -5.03 -12.57 -0.66
CA ASP A 58 -6.32 -11.87 -0.69
C ASP A 58 -6.60 -11.16 -2.01
N ASP A 59 -5.63 -11.15 -2.95
CA ASP A 59 -5.75 -10.43 -4.20
C ASP A 59 -5.01 -11.09 -5.37
N VAL A 60 -5.43 -10.73 -6.57
CA VAL A 60 -4.88 -11.17 -7.85
C VAL A 60 -3.65 -10.33 -8.16
N VAL A 61 -2.51 -10.97 -8.46
CA VAL A 61 -1.31 -10.22 -8.83
C VAL A 61 -1.29 -9.90 -10.32
N ARG A 62 -1.02 -8.63 -10.64
CA ARG A 62 -0.99 -8.11 -12.02
C ARG A 62 0.35 -7.43 -12.27
N PRO A 63 1.39 -8.22 -12.58
CA PRO A 63 2.77 -7.76 -12.53
C PRO A 63 3.21 -6.90 -13.72
N PHE A 64 2.46 -6.93 -14.83
CA PHE A 64 2.87 -6.30 -16.09
C PHE A 64 2.84 -4.78 -16.02
N GLY A 65 3.85 -4.17 -16.65
CA GLY A 65 4.09 -2.72 -16.67
C GLY A 65 5.02 -2.22 -15.56
N ASP A 66 5.43 -3.05 -14.59
CA ASP A 66 6.37 -2.65 -13.52
C ASP A 66 7.80 -2.89 -13.98
N ARG A 67 8.71 -1.93 -13.76
CA ARG A 67 10.13 -2.07 -14.10
C ARG A 67 10.84 -3.26 -13.43
N ARG A 68 10.27 -3.82 -12.36
CA ARG A 68 10.73 -5.04 -11.66
C ARG A 68 10.16 -6.32 -12.28
N GLN A 69 9.36 -6.24 -13.34
CA GLN A 69 8.78 -7.44 -13.95
C GLN A 69 9.89 -8.39 -14.42
N ASN A 70 9.84 -9.63 -13.93
CA ASN A 70 10.72 -10.72 -14.36
C ASN A 70 9.89 -11.99 -14.61
N LEU A 71 8.68 -11.78 -15.13
CA LEU A 71 7.68 -12.81 -15.39
C LEU A 71 7.44 -12.91 -16.88
N ARG A 72 7.37 -14.14 -17.36
CA ARG A 72 7.06 -14.43 -18.77
C ARG A 72 5.57 -14.27 -19.05
N PHE A 73 4.74 -14.82 -18.16
CA PHE A 73 3.29 -14.67 -18.20
C PHE A 73 2.67 -15.00 -16.84
N VAL A 74 1.41 -14.57 -16.67
CA VAL A 74 0.51 -14.97 -15.61
C VAL A 74 -0.66 -15.73 -16.21
N CYS A 75 -0.95 -16.91 -15.67
CA CYS A 75 -2.07 -17.76 -16.04
C CYS A 75 -3.06 -17.79 -14.87
N THR A 76 -4.23 -17.19 -15.04
CA THR A 76 -5.25 -17.06 -14.00
C THR A 76 -6.47 -17.91 -14.36
N LEU A 77 -6.78 -18.88 -13.51
CA LEU A 77 -7.95 -19.73 -13.62
C LEU A 77 -9.02 -19.19 -12.68
N ASP A 78 -9.93 -18.39 -13.22
CA ASP A 78 -11.06 -17.80 -12.49
C ASP A 78 -12.23 -18.79 -12.49
N LEU A 79 -12.36 -19.56 -11.40
CA LEU A 79 -13.39 -20.59 -11.28
C LEU A 79 -14.76 -19.99 -10.96
N ASP A 80 -14.77 -18.82 -10.33
CA ASP A 80 -15.99 -18.10 -9.99
C ASP A 80 -16.70 -17.64 -11.27
N ARG A 81 -15.93 -17.17 -12.26
CA ARG A 81 -16.42 -16.76 -13.60
C ARG A 81 -16.34 -17.84 -14.67
N ASP A 82 -15.75 -19.00 -14.36
CA ASP A 82 -15.47 -20.10 -15.29
C ASP A 82 -14.59 -19.68 -16.50
N LEU A 83 -13.53 -18.90 -16.24
CA LEU A 83 -12.62 -18.35 -17.25
C LEU A 83 -11.15 -18.75 -17.01
N LEU A 84 -10.43 -19.04 -18.09
CA LEU A 84 -8.98 -19.05 -18.14
C LEU A 84 -8.51 -17.72 -18.74
N MET A 85 -7.72 -16.96 -17.99
CA MET A 85 -7.07 -15.74 -18.46
C MET A 85 -5.57 -15.96 -18.55
N TYR A 86 -4.98 -15.40 -19.58
CA TYR A 86 -3.56 -15.44 -19.82
C TYR A 86 -3.07 -14.03 -20.13
N SER A 87 -2.07 -13.57 -19.37
CA SER A 87 -1.49 -12.23 -19.49
C SER A 87 0.01 -12.33 -19.69
N ASP A 88 0.53 -11.69 -20.72
CA ASP A 88 1.97 -11.53 -20.97
C ASP A 88 2.29 -10.11 -21.45
N GLU A 89 3.53 -9.86 -21.84
CA GLU A 89 3.96 -8.56 -22.40
C GLU A 89 3.27 -8.20 -23.72
N SER A 90 2.67 -9.18 -24.41
CA SER A 90 1.96 -8.96 -25.69
C SER A 90 0.48 -8.61 -25.49
N GLY A 91 -0.04 -8.74 -24.26
CA GLY A 91 -1.41 -8.37 -23.91
C GLY A 91 -2.13 -9.42 -23.06
N HIS A 92 -3.45 -9.41 -23.14
CA HIS A 92 -4.31 -10.26 -22.31
C HIS A 92 -5.33 -10.98 -23.17
N ILE A 93 -5.43 -12.29 -22.97
CA ILE A 93 -6.30 -13.18 -23.74
C ILE A 93 -7.05 -14.11 -22.79
N GLN A 94 -8.28 -14.47 -23.11
CA GLN A 94 -9.12 -15.30 -22.26
C GLN A 94 -9.88 -16.38 -23.03
N LEU A 95 -10.25 -17.45 -22.33
CA LEU A 95 -11.00 -18.59 -22.86
C LEU A 95 -11.92 -19.16 -21.76
N PRO A 96 -13.19 -19.47 -22.05
CA PRO A 96 -14.06 -20.15 -21.08
C PRO A 96 -13.53 -21.54 -20.69
N LEU A 97 -13.52 -21.87 -19.39
CA LEU A 97 -13.05 -23.17 -18.90
C LEU A 97 -13.92 -24.32 -19.41
N ASP A 98 -15.20 -24.10 -19.70
CA ASP A 98 -16.06 -25.09 -20.37
C ASP A 98 -15.44 -25.62 -21.67
N ARG A 99 -14.77 -24.76 -22.46
CA ARG A 99 -14.08 -25.19 -23.69
C ARG A 99 -12.96 -26.19 -23.39
N ILE A 100 -12.26 -26.00 -22.27
CA ILE A 100 -11.13 -26.84 -21.86
C ILE A 100 -11.61 -28.17 -21.26
N ARG A 101 -12.75 -28.15 -20.55
CA ARG A 101 -13.35 -29.34 -19.93
C ARG A 101 -13.92 -30.33 -20.94
N LYS A 102 -14.26 -29.88 -22.16
CA LYS A 102 -14.78 -30.74 -23.22
C LYS A 102 -13.82 -31.88 -23.56
N PRO A 103 -14.33 -33.10 -23.81
CA PRO A 103 -13.52 -34.24 -24.22
C PRO A 103 -13.08 -34.08 -25.69
N SER A 104 -12.19 -33.12 -25.95
CA SER A 104 -11.48 -32.98 -27.22
C SER A 104 -10.00 -33.33 -27.03
N TYR A 105 -9.44 -34.01 -28.03
CA TYR A 105 -8.03 -34.37 -28.10
C TYR A 105 -7.18 -33.29 -28.79
N ASP A 106 -7.82 -32.32 -29.44
CA ASP A 106 -7.12 -31.27 -30.16
C ASP A 106 -6.45 -30.30 -29.19
N ALA A 107 -5.22 -29.93 -29.50
CA ALA A 107 -4.51 -28.88 -28.77
C ALA A 107 -5.24 -27.56 -28.98
N ILE A 108 -5.47 -26.80 -27.92
CA ILE A 108 -6.12 -25.49 -27.99
C ILE A 108 -5.08 -24.46 -28.47
N PRO A 109 -5.18 -23.95 -29.71
CA PRO A 109 -4.24 -22.94 -30.20
C PRO A 109 -4.50 -21.59 -29.54
N ARG A 110 -3.49 -20.71 -29.53
CA ARG A 110 -3.62 -19.35 -29.00
C ARG A 110 -4.71 -18.53 -29.72
N SER A 111 -4.98 -18.84 -30.99
CA SER A 111 -6.01 -18.18 -31.81
C SER A 111 -7.44 -18.40 -31.30
N ASP A 112 -7.68 -19.42 -30.48
CA ASP A 112 -9.01 -19.68 -29.90
C ASP A 112 -9.34 -18.74 -28.74
N PHE A 113 -8.33 -18.05 -28.20
CA PHE A 113 -8.52 -17.10 -27.12
C PHE A 113 -8.98 -15.76 -27.67
N VAL A 114 -9.84 -15.10 -26.91
CA VAL A 114 -10.34 -13.77 -27.23
C VAL A 114 -9.53 -12.73 -26.43
N PRO A 115 -9.04 -11.65 -27.06
CA PRO A 115 -8.43 -10.54 -26.33
C PRO A 115 -9.39 -9.91 -25.32
N PHE A 116 -8.87 -9.43 -24.20
CA PHE A 116 -9.66 -8.65 -23.24
C PHE A 116 -8.83 -7.52 -22.64
N GLU A 117 -9.51 -6.49 -22.13
CA GLU A 117 -8.88 -5.39 -21.42
C GLU A 117 -9.01 -5.58 -19.90
N ILE A 118 -7.93 -5.34 -19.18
CA ILE A 118 -7.98 -5.28 -17.71
C ILE A 118 -8.71 -3.99 -17.35
N SER A 119 -9.80 -4.11 -16.58
CA SER A 119 -10.57 -2.95 -16.15
C SER A 119 -9.64 -1.93 -15.48
N PRO A 120 -9.64 -0.67 -15.97
CA PRO A 120 -8.85 0.37 -15.34
C PRO A 120 -9.33 0.57 -13.90
N PRO A 121 -8.45 1.08 -13.02
CA PRO A 121 -8.87 1.42 -11.68
C PRO A 121 -9.92 2.53 -11.67
N PRO A 122 -10.72 2.65 -10.59
CA PRO A 122 -11.69 3.74 -10.45
C PRO A 122 -11.03 5.09 -10.72
N GLN A 123 -11.52 5.78 -11.75
CA GLN A 123 -11.10 7.14 -12.06
C GLN A 123 -12.00 8.10 -11.29
N LEU A 124 -11.38 9.13 -10.73
CA LEU A 124 -12.11 10.19 -10.06
C LEU A 124 -12.58 11.21 -11.10
N ASP A 125 -13.88 11.45 -11.18
CA ASP A 125 -14.38 12.60 -11.92
C ASP A 125 -14.24 13.86 -11.06
N LEU A 126 -13.28 14.72 -11.43
CA LEU A 126 -13.03 15.98 -10.72
C LEU A 126 -14.22 16.95 -10.83
N ALA A 127 -15.12 16.79 -11.82
CA ALA A 127 -16.31 17.62 -11.96
C ALA A 127 -17.29 17.44 -10.79
N GLU A 128 -17.24 16.30 -10.09
CA GLU A 128 -18.09 16.02 -8.93
C GLU A 128 -17.75 16.90 -7.70
N PHE A 129 -16.55 17.49 -7.68
CA PHE A 129 -16.07 18.32 -6.57
C PHE A 129 -15.80 19.75 -7.04
N PRO A 130 -16.83 20.55 -7.39
CA PRO A 130 -16.62 21.90 -7.90
C PRO A 130 -16.13 22.87 -6.82
N PRO A 131 -15.49 23.99 -7.19
CA PRO A 131 -15.16 25.06 -6.25
C PRO A 131 -16.42 25.66 -5.60
N PRO A 132 -16.31 26.35 -4.44
CA PRO A 132 -15.09 26.92 -3.86
C PRO A 132 -14.30 25.96 -2.96
N TYR A 133 -12.97 25.96 -3.15
CA TYR A 133 -12.05 25.16 -2.33
C TYR A 133 -11.52 25.95 -1.13
N LYS A 134 -11.50 25.32 0.03
CA LYS A 134 -10.83 25.85 1.22
C LYS A 134 -9.42 25.29 1.32
N LYS A 135 -8.41 26.14 1.50
CA LYS A 135 -7.05 25.68 1.79
C LYS A 135 -6.91 25.40 3.29
N PRO A 136 -6.31 24.28 3.71
CA PRO A 136 -5.99 24.07 5.11
C PRO A 136 -4.93 25.06 5.54
N THR A 137 -5.11 25.64 6.73
CA THR A 137 -4.21 26.64 7.32
C THR A 137 -3.33 26.06 8.42
N ILE A 138 -3.44 24.76 8.69
CA ILE A 138 -2.68 24.11 9.77
C ILE A 138 -1.21 23.99 9.32
N PRO A 139 -0.25 24.56 10.05
CA PRO A 139 1.16 24.37 9.73
C PRO A 139 1.61 22.94 10.06
N VAL A 140 2.46 22.37 9.21
CA VAL A 140 3.14 21.09 9.48
C VAL A 140 4.50 21.42 10.08
N SER A 141 4.91 20.69 11.13
CA SER A 141 6.26 20.82 11.69
C SER A 141 7.34 20.56 10.62
N GLU A 142 8.45 21.27 10.68
CA GLU A 142 9.59 21.04 9.77
C GLU A 142 10.14 19.60 9.87
N ARG A 143 10.09 18.99 11.06
CA ARG A 143 10.52 17.60 11.29
C ARG A 143 9.72 16.61 10.45
N ARG A 144 8.39 16.71 10.52
CA ARG A 144 7.49 15.87 9.72
C ARG A 144 7.66 16.13 8.22
N LEU A 145 7.85 17.39 7.81
CA LEU A 145 8.12 17.72 6.41
C LEU A 145 9.46 17.15 5.91
N ALA A 146 10.47 17.07 6.77
CA ALA A 146 11.76 16.47 6.41
C ALA A 146 11.70 14.94 6.34
N PHE A 147 10.84 14.30 7.14
CA PHE A 147 10.83 12.84 7.32
C PHE A 147 9.73 12.11 6.53
N SER A 148 8.45 12.42 6.80
CA SER A 148 7.32 11.64 6.30
C SER A 148 7.15 11.63 4.77
N PRO A 149 7.38 12.74 4.03
CA PRO A 149 7.20 12.76 2.57
C PRO A 149 8.03 11.73 1.82
N ARG A 150 9.28 11.52 2.24
CA ARG A 150 10.15 10.54 1.60
C ARG A 150 9.65 9.12 1.83
N ILE A 151 9.23 8.80 3.06
CA ILE A 151 8.65 7.49 3.39
C ILE A 151 7.39 7.21 2.58
N LEU A 152 6.48 8.17 2.47
CA LEU A 152 5.27 8.03 1.66
C LEU A 152 5.58 7.81 0.18
N SER A 153 6.58 8.52 -0.34
CA SER A 153 7.01 8.41 -1.75
C SER A 153 7.66 7.05 -2.03
N ASP A 154 8.55 6.60 -1.15
CA ASP A 154 9.23 5.30 -1.27
C ASP A 154 8.23 4.15 -1.08
N PHE A 155 7.27 4.28 -0.18
CA PHE A 155 6.17 3.32 -0.02
C PHE A 155 5.34 3.21 -1.30
N ALA A 156 4.97 4.34 -1.90
CA ALA A 156 4.25 4.36 -3.18
C ALA A 156 5.06 3.69 -4.30
N ASP A 157 6.37 3.94 -4.38
CA ASP A 157 7.23 3.28 -5.38
C ASP A 157 7.35 1.77 -5.15
N GLN A 158 7.49 1.32 -3.90
CA GLN A 158 7.58 -0.10 -3.57
C GLN A 158 6.28 -0.85 -3.95
N TRP A 159 5.12 -0.27 -3.68
CA TRP A 159 3.81 -0.89 -3.94
C TRP A 159 3.15 -0.50 -5.26
N ARG A 160 3.87 0.23 -6.13
CA ARG A 160 3.34 0.72 -7.43
C ARG A 160 2.69 -0.34 -8.31
N HIS A 161 3.15 -1.60 -8.24
CA HIS A 161 2.63 -2.72 -9.02
C HIS A 161 1.17 -3.06 -8.67
N ILE A 162 0.75 -2.83 -7.42
CA ILE A 162 -0.65 -2.93 -7.00
C ILE A 162 -1.39 -1.64 -7.33
N LEU A 163 -0.79 -0.50 -6.98
CA LEU A 163 -1.42 0.83 -7.10
C LEU A 163 -1.81 1.20 -8.53
N ARG A 164 -1.22 0.61 -9.56
CA ARG A 164 -1.60 0.84 -10.97
C ARG A 164 -2.83 0.06 -11.45
N THR A 165 -3.27 -0.96 -10.70
CA THR A 165 -4.37 -1.84 -11.11
C THR A 165 -5.51 -1.84 -10.09
N SER A 166 -6.71 -2.30 -10.47
CA SER A 166 -7.76 -2.50 -9.47
C SER A 166 -7.35 -3.55 -8.43
N TYR A 167 -7.76 -3.35 -7.19
CA TYR A 167 -7.46 -4.22 -6.06
C TYR A 167 -8.69 -4.38 -5.17
N THR A 168 -8.72 -5.47 -4.42
CA THR A 168 -9.80 -5.83 -3.48
C THR A 168 -9.91 -4.84 -2.31
N ASP A 169 -11.06 -4.85 -1.62
CA ASP A 169 -11.29 -4.00 -0.44
C ASP A 169 -10.30 -4.29 0.70
N SER A 170 -9.89 -5.55 0.88
CA SER A 170 -8.88 -5.93 1.87
C SER A 170 -7.51 -5.29 1.56
N THR A 171 -7.03 -5.41 0.33
CA THR A 171 -5.79 -4.77 -0.13
C THR A 171 -5.88 -3.25 -0.03
N PHE A 172 -7.00 -2.67 -0.45
CA PHE A 172 -7.29 -1.24 -0.31
C PHE A 172 -7.11 -0.77 1.14
N ARG A 173 -7.77 -1.44 2.09
CA ARG A 173 -7.73 -1.06 3.50
C ARG A 173 -6.36 -1.26 4.14
N ARG A 174 -5.58 -2.26 3.71
CA ARG A 174 -4.19 -2.42 4.13
C ARG A 174 -3.33 -1.25 3.65
N LEU A 175 -3.43 -0.89 2.38
CA LEU A 175 -2.69 0.25 1.83
C LEU A 175 -3.12 1.56 2.50
N ALA A 176 -4.42 1.75 2.76
CA ALA A 176 -4.93 2.89 3.50
C ALA A 176 -4.39 2.95 4.94
N LYS A 177 -4.31 1.81 5.64
CA LYS A 177 -3.67 1.71 6.96
C LYS A 177 -2.23 2.19 6.90
N ALA A 178 -1.45 1.70 5.94
CA ALA A 178 -0.07 2.11 5.77
C ALA A 178 0.06 3.63 5.54
N VAL A 179 -0.75 4.21 4.66
CA VAL A 179 -0.75 5.65 4.37
C VAL A 179 -1.07 6.47 5.62
N VAL A 180 -2.14 6.11 6.35
CA VAL A 180 -2.55 6.80 7.58
C VAL A 180 -1.49 6.65 8.67
N SER A 181 -0.98 5.44 8.88
CA SER A 181 0.08 5.14 9.86
C SER A 181 1.36 5.93 9.58
N ILE A 182 1.85 5.95 8.34
CA ILE A 182 3.02 6.75 7.98
C ILE A 182 2.75 8.24 8.22
N ALA A 183 1.60 8.75 7.75
CA ALA A 183 1.27 10.16 7.89
C ALA A 183 1.11 10.59 9.35
N ALA A 184 0.55 9.73 10.21
CA ALA A 184 0.40 9.97 11.64
C ALA A 184 1.65 9.61 12.48
N CYS A 185 2.73 9.16 11.83
CA CYS A 185 3.93 8.59 12.48
C CYS A 185 3.62 7.45 13.46
N ASP A 186 2.55 6.70 13.18
CA ASP A 186 2.06 5.55 13.94
C ASP A 186 2.47 4.23 13.26
N PHE A 187 3.78 3.99 13.26
CA PHE A 187 4.40 2.77 12.77
C PHE A 187 5.62 2.43 13.63
N GLN A 188 6.11 1.20 13.49
CA GLN A 188 7.29 0.72 14.19
C GLN A 188 8.48 0.63 13.23
N ILE A 189 9.68 0.78 13.78
CA ILE A 189 10.92 0.54 13.05
C ILE A 189 11.60 -0.67 13.65
N ASP A 190 11.72 -1.73 12.84
CA ASP A 190 12.53 -2.90 13.15
C ASP A 190 13.96 -2.65 12.68
N GLU A 191 14.87 -2.49 13.63
CA GLU A 191 16.26 -2.22 13.37
C GLU A 191 17.08 -3.49 13.34
N VAL A 192 17.62 -3.77 12.17
CA VAL A 192 18.46 -4.94 11.96
C VAL A 192 19.91 -4.47 11.95
N SER A 193 20.70 -4.94 12.90
CA SER A 193 22.12 -4.59 13.07
C SER A 193 23.07 -5.80 13.09
N HIS A 194 22.53 -7.02 13.15
CA HIS A 194 23.31 -8.25 13.32
C HIS A 194 23.87 -8.82 12.00
N ASN A 195 24.97 -9.58 12.11
CA ASN A 195 25.51 -10.36 11.01
C ASN A 195 24.46 -11.31 10.45
N ASN A 196 24.26 -11.24 9.14
CA ASN A 196 23.30 -12.07 8.46
C ASN A 196 23.81 -12.39 7.06
N HIS A 197 24.01 -13.68 6.80
CA HIS A 197 24.42 -14.17 5.51
C HIS A 197 23.19 -14.50 4.68
N ILE A 198 22.93 -13.71 3.63
CA ILE A 198 21.78 -13.89 2.77
C ILE A 198 22.12 -14.83 1.62
N PHE A 199 21.41 -15.95 1.53
CA PHE A 199 21.62 -16.96 0.50
C PHE A 199 20.94 -16.63 -0.84
N PHE A 200 20.01 -15.67 -0.85
CA PHE A 200 19.25 -15.29 -2.05
C PHE A 200 19.05 -13.78 -2.15
N ARG A 201 19.41 -13.18 -3.29
CA ARG A 201 19.10 -11.78 -3.60
C ARG A 201 17.76 -11.69 -4.31
N SER A 202 16.76 -11.14 -3.63
CA SER A 202 15.46 -10.78 -4.20
C SER A 202 15.09 -9.38 -3.74
N TYR A 203 14.16 -8.73 -4.44
CA TYR A 203 13.56 -7.50 -3.95
C TYR A 203 12.79 -7.77 -2.65
N TYR A 204 12.76 -6.78 -1.75
CA TYR A 204 11.89 -6.80 -0.57
C TYR A 204 10.42 -6.85 -0.95
N VAL A 205 10.05 -6.11 -2.00
CA VAL A 205 8.74 -6.15 -2.62
C VAL A 205 8.91 -6.51 -4.09
N THR A 206 8.46 -7.70 -4.44
CA THR A 206 8.39 -8.22 -5.81
C THR A 206 7.03 -7.88 -6.43
N VAL A 207 6.91 -8.04 -7.75
CA VAL A 207 5.65 -7.83 -8.49
C VAL A 207 4.56 -8.88 -8.18
N LEU A 208 4.88 -9.87 -7.34
CA LEU A 208 3.98 -10.94 -6.91
C LEU A 208 3.54 -10.78 -5.45
N ASP A 209 4.05 -9.78 -4.74
CA ASP A 209 3.72 -9.57 -3.35
C ASP A 209 2.41 -8.81 -3.19
N VAL A 210 1.72 -9.08 -2.09
CA VAL A 210 0.53 -8.33 -1.67
C VAL A 210 0.72 -7.92 -0.20
N PRO A 211 0.13 -6.79 0.24
CA PRO A 211 0.21 -6.35 1.62
C PRO A 211 -0.28 -7.45 2.57
N SER A 212 0.52 -7.74 3.58
CA SER A 212 0.28 -8.82 4.55
C SER A 212 -0.01 -8.34 5.97
N TRP A 213 0.17 -7.05 6.25
CA TRP A 213 -0.19 -6.47 7.54
C TRP A 213 -1.71 -6.38 7.74
N GLU A 214 -2.16 -6.19 8.96
CA GLU A 214 -3.59 -6.06 9.29
C GLU A 214 -4.23 -4.83 8.60
N PHE A 215 -5.51 -4.89 8.29
CA PHE A 215 -6.29 -3.76 7.75
C PHE A 215 -7.19 -3.13 8.81
N TYR A 216 -7.72 -1.93 8.54
CA TYR A 216 -8.78 -1.36 9.37
C TYR A 216 -10.10 -2.09 9.14
N GLU A 217 -10.72 -2.62 10.20
CA GLU A 217 -12.01 -3.32 10.10
C GLU A 217 -13.18 -2.43 9.72
N ARG A 218 -13.08 -1.12 10.02
CA ARG A 218 -14.13 -0.12 9.75
C ARG A 218 -13.67 0.84 8.65
N HIS A 219 -14.61 1.22 7.78
CA HIS A 219 -14.37 2.23 6.75
C HIS A 219 -14.42 3.65 7.32
N LEU A 220 -14.90 3.83 8.56
CA LEU A 220 -14.96 5.11 9.26
C LEU A 220 -14.37 4.96 10.66
N PHE A 221 -13.37 5.78 10.99
CA PHE A 221 -12.69 5.79 12.29
C PHE A 221 -12.04 7.15 12.58
N HIS A 222 -11.64 7.38 13.84
CA HIS A 222 -11.00 8.62 14.26
C HIS A 222 -9.50 8.43 14.50
N VAL A 223 -8.71 9.40 14.07
CA VAL A 223 -7.28 9.50 14.36
C VAL A 223 -7.02 10.92 14.89
N GLY A 224 -6.84 11.03 16.21
CA GLY A 224 -6.78 12.33 16.87
C GLY A 224 -8.05 13.16 16.61
N GLY A 225 -7.88 14.38 16.11
CA GLY A 225 -9.00 15.29 15.78
C GLY A 225 -9.63 15.11 14.39
N THR A 226 -9.21 14.09 13.63
CA THR A 226 -9.67 13.86 12.25
C THR A 226 -10.45 12.56 12.15
N THR A 227 -11.61 12.60 11.49
CA THR A 227 -12.35 11.40 11.06
C THR A 227 -11.84 10.96 9.70
N VAL A 228 -11.37 9.73 9.58
CA VAL A 228 -10.93 9.14 8.31
C VAL A 228 -12.07 8.29 7.75
N VAL A 229 -12.42 8.53 6.49
CA VAL A 229 -13.39 7.75 5.71
C VAL A 229 -12.67 7.10 4.55
N LEU A 230 -12.66 5.77 4.55
CA LEU A 230 -12.07 4.93 3.53
C LEU A 230 -13.14 4.50 2.56
N ASP A 231 -13.02 4.91 1.31
CA ASP A 231 -13.77 4.32 0.21
C ASP A 231 -12.95 4.49 -1.08
N GLN A 232 -13.05 3.54 -2.01
CA GLN A 232 -12.40 3.68 -3.31
C GLN A 232 -13.07 4.75 -4.18
N ASP A 233 -14.34 5.05 -3.88
CA ASP A 233 -15.14 6.12 -4.48
C ASP A 233 -15.25 7.30 -3.49
N LEU A 234 -14.66 8.45 -3.85
CA LEU A 234 -14.67 9.63 -2.98
C LEU A 234 -16.07 10.24 -2.83
N GLN A 235 -16.98 10.06 -3.79
CA GLN A 235 -18.34 10.57 -3.68
C GLN A 235 -19.11 9.79 -2.62
N ARG A 236 -18.98 8.46 -2.64
CA ARG A 236 -19.52 7.61 -1.60
C ARG A 236 -18.92 7.92 -0.23
N ALA A 237 -17.61 8.17 -0.16
CA ALA A 237 -16.95 8.61 1.08
C ALA A 237 -17.52 9.94 1.59
N LEU A 238 -17.85 10.88 0.69
CA LEU A 238 -18.43 12.17 1.06
C LEU A 238 -19.83 12.02 1.63
N ASP A 239 -20.65 11.15 1.05
CA ASP A 239 -21.99 10.86 1.56
C ASP A 239 -21.94 10.21 2.94
N ILE A 240 -21.01 9.27 3.16
CA ILE A 240 -20.76 8.68 4.49
C ILE A 240 -20.36 9.78 5.50
N ALA A 241 -19.45 10.69 5.11
CA ALA A 241 -19.03 11.79 5.98
C ALA A 241 -20.19 12.76 6.31
N ARG A 242 -21.06 13.04 5.33
CA ARG A 242 -22.27 13.86 5.52
C ARG A 242 -23.24 13.22 6.50
N ASP A 243 -23.45 11.91 6.39
CA ASP A 243 -24.37 11.20 7.26
C ASP A 243 -23.83 11.08 8.69
N ASP A 244 -22.54 10.82 8.86
CA ASP A 244 -21.87 10.85 10.17
C ASP A 244 -21.98 12.24 10.84
N ALA A 245 -21.73 13.31 10.08
CA ALA A 245 -21.84 14.67 10.59
C ALA A 245 -23.27 14.97 11.07
N LYS A 246 -24.30 14.61 10.28
CA LYS A 246 -25.72 14.80 10.65
C LYS A 246 -26.10 14.05 11.93
N GLN A 247 -25.64 12.80 12.08
CA GLN A 247 -25.94 11.98 13.26
C GLN A 247 -25.30 12.58 14.52
N SER A 248 -24.05 13.00 14.40
CA SER A 248 -23.28 13.56 15.52
C SER A 248 -23.77 14.94 15.97
N THR A 249 -24.41 15.74 15.10
CA THR A 249 -25.02 17.03 15.48
C THR A 249 -26.28 16.86 16.34
N LYS A 250 -27.00 15.73 16.21
CA LYS A 250 -28.20 15.44 17.01
C LYS A 250 -27.89 15.13 18.49
N GLY A 251 -26.65 14.79 18.83
CA GLY A 251 -26.22 14.44 20.19
C GLY A 251 -25.47 15.54 20.96
N MET A 252 -25.17 16.68 20.34
CA MET A 252 -24.27 17.68 20.91
C MET A 252 -25.04 18.76 21.67
N LYS A 253 -24.98 18.73 23.01
CA LYS A 253 -25.46 19.84 23.86
C LYS A 253 -24.59 21.07 23.59
N THR A 254 -25.25 22.20 23.35
CA THR A 254 -24.70 23.54 23.19
C THR A 254 -23.78 23.92 24.35
N GLY A 255 -22.46 23.98 24.11
CA GLY A 255 -21.53 24.43 25.14
C GLY A 255 -20.06 24.09 24.87
N GLY A 256 -19.54 24.37 23.68
CA GLY A 256 -18.12 24.21 23.34
C GLY A 256 -17.75 25.11 22.19
N ARG A 257 -16.73 25.95 22.37
CA ARG A 257 -16.34 27.04 21.47
C ARG A 257 -15.67 26.47 20.21
N GLY A 258 -16.38 26.45 19.06
CA GLY A 258 -15.76 26.39 17.72
C GLY A 258 -15.25 25.03 17.22
N ASP A 259 -15.94 23.93 17.46
CA ASP A 259 -15.54 22.60 16.96
C ASP A 259 -15.77 22.44 15.45
N GLN A 260 -14.84 22.94 14.64
CA GLN A 260 -14.75 22.58 13.23
C GLN A 260 -14.25 21.12 13.15
N ARG A 261 -15.10 20.20 12.66
CA ARG A 261 -14.70 18.80 12.45
C ARG A 261 -13.97 18.65 11.13
N THR A 262 -12.93 17.83 11.11
CA THR A 262 -12.16 17.55 9.90
C THR A 262 -12.36 16.10 9.48
N TYR A 263 -12.70 15.88 8.22
CA TYR A 263 -12.87 14.58 7.60
C TYR A 263 -11.81 14.40 6.51
N LEU A 264 -11.12 13.27 6.51
CA LEU A 264 -10.25 12.84 5.43
C LEU A 264 -10.95 11.73 4.64
N LEU A 265 -11.29 12.01 3.39
CA LEU A 265 -11.77 10.99 2.46
C LEU A 265 -10.56 10.43 1.72
N LEU A 266 -10.36 9.12 1.78
CA LEU A 266 -9.15 8.47 1.27
C LEU A 266 -9.48 7.22 0.45
N SER A 267 -9.11 7.25 -0.83
CA SER A 267 -9.15 6.09 -1.75
C SER A 267 -7.76 5.49 -2.02
N VAL A 268 -6.73 5.90 -1.25
CA VAL A 268 -5.29 5.66 -1.48
C VAL A 268 -4.76 6.35 -2.75
N ARG A 269 -5.48 6.23 -3.87
CA ARG A 269 -5.16 6.91 -5.13
C ARG A 269 -5.47 8.39 -5.09
N HIS A 270 -6.57 8.74 -4.44
CA HIS A 270 -7.04 10.10 -4.34
C HIS A 270 -7.40 10.41 -2.88
N MET A 271 -7.39 11.71 -2.56
CA MET A 271 -7.80 12.20 -1.26
C MET A 271 -8.52 13.55 -1.38
N LEU A 272 -9.42 13.77 -0.43
CA LEU A 272 -10.16 15.01 -0.24
C LEU A 272 -10.23 15.29 1.26
N VAL A 273 -10.03 16.56 1.66
CA VAL A 273 -10.22 16.97 3.04
C VAL A 273 -11.46 17.82 3.12
N CYS A 274 -12.39 17.43 3.99
CA CYS A 274 -13.60 18.17 4.27
C CYS A 274 -13.54 18.75 5.68
N HIS A 275 -14.17 19.90 5.85
CA HIS A 275 -14.39 20.55 7.12
C HIS A 275 -15.87 20.84 7.30
N VAL A 276 -16.38 20.51 8.48
CA VAL A 276 -17.75 20.80 8.87
C VAL A 276 -17.72 21.86 9.96
N ASP A 277 -18.36 23.00 9.71
CA ASP A 277 -18.51 24.05 10.72
C ASP A 277 -19.61 23.72 11.74
N SER A 278 -19.74 24.54 12.77
CA SER A 278 -20.77 24.37 13.80
C SER A 278 -22.21 24.56 13.27
N ALA A 279 -22.38 25.17 12.09
CA ALA A 279 -23.67 25.31 11.41
C ALA A 279 -24.00 24.07 10.54
N GLY A 280 -23.07 23.13 10.39
CA GLY A 280 -23.21 21.95 9.55
C GLY A 280 -22.85 22.17 8.08
N THR A 281 -22.25 23.30 7.74
CA THR A 281 -21.79 23.61 6.38
C THR A 281 -20.51 22.83 6.07
N PHE A 282 -20.54 22.09 4.96
CA PHE A 282 -19.37 21.39 4.44
C PHE A 282 -18.54 22.33 3.56
N SER A 283 -17.24 22.38 3.82
CA SER A 283 -16.23 22.98 2.93
C SER A 283 -15.17 21.92 2.63
N TYR A 284 -14.60 21.91 1.44
CA TYR A 284 -13.61 20.90 1.05
C TYR A 284 -12.44 21.49 0.28
N THR A 285 -11.31 20.78 0.28
CA THR A 285 -10.16 21.07 -0.58
C THR A 285 -10.43 20.63 -2.01
N ALA A 286 -9.60 21.01 -2.98
CA ALA A 286 -9.62 20.30 -4.26
C ALA A 286 -9.28 18.81 -4.03
N ALA A 287 -9.91 17.92 -4.78
CA ALA A 287 -9.50 16.52 -4.78
C ALA A 287 -8.10 16.42 -5.40
N THR A 288 -7.24 15.60 -4.79
CA THR A 288 -5.84 15.47 -5.22
C THR A 288 -5.45 14.01 -5.37
N THR A 289 -4.64 13.73 -6.39
CA THR A 289 -4.01 12.41 -6.58
C THR A 289 -2.90 12.24 -5.56
N LEU A 290 -2.93 11.12 -4.84
CA LEU A 290 -1.98 10.72 -3.81
C LEU A 290 -1.06 9.59 -4.28
N MET A 291 -1.58 8.39 -4.56
CA MET A 291 -0.77 7.23 -5.01
C MET A 291 -1.43 6.48 -6.18
N ASP A 292 -1.16 6.89 -7.42
CA ASP A 292 -1.72 6.27 -8.63
C ASP A 292 -0.90 5.07 -9.17
N GLY A 293 0.31 4.86 -8.64
CA GLY A 293 1.23 3.80 -9.07
C GLY A 293 1.94 4.05 -10.41
N LEU A 294 1.73 5.22 -11.01
CA LEU A 294 2.30 5.67 -12.28
C LEU A 294 3.28 6.83 -12.08
N THR A 295 2.92 7.77 -11.20
CA THR A 295 3.71 8.96 -10.89
C THR A 295 4.05 9.01 -9.40
N PRO A 296 5.17 9.66 -9.02
CA PRO A 296 5.47 9.92 -7.62
C PRO A 296 4.35 10.77 -6.99
N PRO A 297 3.98 10.53 -5.71
CA PRO A 297 2.98 11.34 -5.03
C PRO A 297 3.29 12.83 -5.08
N SER A 298 2.27 13.65 -5.36
CA SER A 298 2.43 15.10 -5.42
C SER A 298 2.86 15.66 -4.04
N PRO A 299 3.86 16.55 -3.98
CA PRO A 299 4.24 17.21 -2.73
C PRO A 299 3.07 17.95 -2.06
N ALA A 300 2.14 18.49 -2.85
CA ALA A 300 0.96 19.18 -2.34
C ALA A 300 -0.03 18.20 -1.66
N ALA A 301 -0.23 17.00 -2.23
CA ALA A 301 -1.08 15.97 -1.65
C ALA A 301 -0.48 15.41 -0.36
N ILE A 302 0.83 15.15 -0.35
CA ILE A 302 1.55 14.73 0.87
C ILE A 302 1.43 15.81 1.94
N ASN A 303 1.70 17.08 1.62
CA ASN A 303 1.61 18.15 2.59
C ASN A 303 0.19 18.25 3.16
N LEU A 304 -0.83 18.20 2.31
CA LEU A 304 -2.24 18.17 2.73
C LEU A 304 -2.52 17.01 3.69
N LEU A 305 -2.03 15.81 3.40
CA LEU A 305 -2.17 14.64 4.26
C LEU A 305 -1.49 14.86 5.63
N LEU A 306 -0.29 15.43 5.66
CA LEU A 306 0.41 15.73 6.92
C LEU A 306 -0.27 16.84 7.73
N GLN A 307 -0.85 17.84 7.07
CA GLN A 307 -1.63 18.89 7.73
C GLN A 307 -2.84 18.31 8.47
N VAL A 308 -3.55 17.37 7.84
CA VAL A 308 -4.72 16.69 8.42
C VAL A 308 -4.37 15.95 9.71
N PHE A 309 -3.17 15.38 9.80
CA PHE A 309 -2.70 14.67 10.98
C PHE A 309 -1.79 15.51 11.89
N SER A 310 -1.63 16.81 11.63
CA SER A 310 -0.85 17.73 12.47
C SER A 310 -1.46 18.03 13.84
N PRO A 311 -2.80 18.09 14.04
CA PRO A 311 -3.39 18.32 15.36
C PRO A 311 -3.60 17.04 16.18
N CYS A 312 -3.15 15.87 15.71
CA CYS A 312 -3.53 14.60 16.34
C CYS A 312 -2.91 14.36 17.73
N ARG A 313 -1.99 15.22 18.22
CA ARG A 313 -1.38 15.07 19.54
C ARG A 313 -1.34 16.42 20.27
N PRO A 314 -1.79 16.51 21.52
CA PRO A 314 -1.57 17.70 22.33
C PRO A 314 -0.06 17.97 22.42
N LEU A 315 0.35 19.22 22.22
CA LEU A 315 1.71 19.68 22.50
C LEU A 315 1.95 19.60 24.02
N PHE A 316 2.35 18.43 24.50
CA PHE A 316 2.81 18.28 25.87
C PHE A 316 4.21 18.91 25.95
N ARG A 317 4.27 20.21 26.26
CA ARG A 317 5.54 20.85 26.62
C ARG A 317 6.04 20.26 27.93
N THR A 318 7.00 19.35 27.81
CA THR A 318 7.79 18.82 28.93
C THR A 318 9.11 19.59 29.05
N PRO A 319 9.83 19.52 30.18
CA PRO A 319 11.14 20.17 30.35
C PRO A 319 12.17 19.80 29.26
N ILE A 320 12.01 18.64 28.61
CA ILE A 320 12.90 18.23 27.50
C ILE A 320 12.82 19.23 26.32
N HIS A 321 11.67 19.88 26.12
CA HIS A 321 11.48 20.86 25.05
C HIS A 321 12.23 22.18 25.29
N GLU A 322 12.68 22.43 26.53
CA GLU A 322 13.46 23.62 26.90
C GLU A 322 14.96 23.40 26.72
N LEU A 323 15.39 22.15 26.51
CA LEU A 323 16.79 21.82 26.28
C LEU A 323 17.23 22.31 24.88
N PRO A 324 18.52 22.67 24.70
CA PRO A 324 19.08 22.93 23.38
C PRO A 324 18.85 21.76 22.41
N LEU A 325 18.67 22.04 21.13
CA LEU A 325 18.36 21.04 20.11
C LEU A 325 19.41 19.92 20.08
N GLU A 326 20.68 20.24 20.31
CA GLU A 326 21.77 19.28 20.34
C GLU A 326 21.62 18.26 21.48
N ILE A 327 21.05 18.69 22.61
CA ILE A 327 20.77 17.81 23.75
C ILE A 327 19.53 16.97 23.45
N GLN A 328 18.50 17.55 22.84
CA GLN A 328 17.33 16.80 22.39
C GLN A 328 17.71 15.70 21.38
N ASP A 329 18.56 16.02 20.41
CA ASP A 329 19.06 15.08 19.41
C ASP A 329 19.90 13.96 20.04
N ARG A 330 20.73 14.28 21.03
CA ARG A 330 21.45 13.26 21.81
C ARG A 330 20.52 12.35 22.60
N ILE A 331 19.45 12.90 23.19
CA ILE A 331 18.44 12.09 23.90
C ILE A 331 17.77 11.15 22.91
N LEU A 332 17.30 11.66 21.77
CA LEU A 332 16.66 10.85 20.72
C LEU A 332 17.60 9.75 20.19
N GLY A 333 18.88 10.07 19.99
CA GLY A 333 19.89 9.11 19.56
C GLY A 333 20.18 8.02 20.62
N ASN A 334 20.10 8.34 21.91
CA ASN A 334 20.33 7.36 22.98
C ASN A 334 19.14 6.42 23.23
N VAL A 335 17.91 6.87 22.96
CA VAL A 335 16.70 6.05 23.13
C VAL A 335 16.35 5.24 21.89
N SER A 336 17.08 5.44 20.80
CA SER A 336 16.86 4.78 19.51
C SER A 336 18.06 3.91 19.15
N GLN A 337 17.83 2.79 18.48
CA GLN A 337 18.92 1.93 18.01
C GLN A 337 19.62 2.55 16.77
N GLY A 338 18.94 3.45 16.05
CA GLY A 338 19.39 3.98 14.78
C GLY A 338 18.68 5.29 14.39
N PRO A 339 19.15 5.93 13.31
CA PRO A 339 18.79 7.30 13.00
C PRO A 339 17.33 7.47 12.57
N LEU A 340 16.71 6.43 12.00
CA LEU A 340 15.33 6.51 11.55
C LEU A 340 14.33 6.43 12.71
N GLU A 341 14.59 5.59 13.72
CA GLU A 341 13.74 5.54 14.91
C GLU A 341 13.85 6.85 15.70
N ALA A 342 15.06 7.42 15.79
CA ALA A 342 15.25 8.75 16.38
C ALA A 342 14.45 9.83 15.64
N ALA A 343 14.46 9.83 14.30
CA ALA A 343 13.70 10.76 13.49
C ALA A 343 12.18 10.57 13.64
N ARG A 344 11.70 9.32 13.71
CA ARG A 344 10.29 9.01 13.95
C ARG A 344 9.84 9.51 15.32
N LEU A 345 10.63 9.24 16.37
CA LEU A 345 10.38 9.73 17.72
C LEU A 345 10.42 11.26 17.79
N GLY A 346 11.35 11.91 17.09
CA GLY A 346 11.41 13.37 16.97
C GLY A 346 10.15 13.97 16.34
N CYS A 347 9.59 13.32 15.31
CA CYS A 347 8.31 13.71 14.72
C CYS A 347 7.12 13.49 15.67
N VAL A 348 7.15 12.41 16.44
CA VAL A 348 6.09 12.02 17.39
C VAL A 348 6.06 12.93 18.62
N LEU A 349 7.23 13.29 19.13
CA LEU A 349 7.41 14.07 20.36
C LEU A 349 7.61 15.57 20.09
N GLU A 350 7.73 15.99 18.83
CA GLU A 350 8.11 17.35 18.44
C GLU A 350 9.46 17.81 19.05
N LEU A 351 10.41 16.88 19.08
CA LEU A 351 11.75 17.06 19.66
C LEU A 351 12.85 16.97 18.59
N GLY A 352 13.96 17.64 18.85
CA GLY A 352 15.18 17.54 18.06
C GLY A 352 15.17 18.38 16.77
N SER A 353 16.19 18.20 15.94
CA SER A 353 16.35 18.87 14.65
C SER A 353 15.61 18.12 13.52
N PRO A 354 15.26 18.80 12.41
CA PRO A 354 14.73 18.13 11.22
C PRO A 354 15.71 17.10 10.66
N PHE A 355 15.20 15.93 10.28
CA PHE A 355 16.03 14.82 9.82
C PHE A 355 16.69 15.12 8.47
N THR A 356 18.00 14.92 8.38
CA THR A 356 18.80 15.30 7.19
C THR A 356 18.98 14.17 6.18
N TRP A 357 18.46 12.97 6.44
CA TRP A 357 18.68 11.76 5.62
C TRP A 357 20.15 11.43 5.39
N MET A 358 21.00 11.82 6.32
CA MET A 358 22.43 11.52 6.36
C MET A 358 22.74 10.67 7.58
N ARG A 359 23.63 9.70 7.43
CA ARG A 359 24.16 8.94 8.56
C ARG A 359 25.05 9.84 9.42
N ALA A 360 24.93 9.65 10.75
CA ALA A 360 25.85 10.23 11.70
C ALA A 360 27.29 9.75 11.42
N VAL A 361 28.25 10.59 11.80
CA VAL A 361 29.67 10.27 11.67
C VAL A 361 30.07 9.42 12.88
N ASP A 362 30.06 8.10 12.71
CA ASP A 362 30.42 7.16 13.77
C ASP A 362 31.63 6.34 13.31
N TRP A 363 32.84 6.64 13.77
CA TRP A 363 34.03 5.88 13.37
C TRP A 363 33.87 4.37 13.67
N PRO A 364 34.13 3.45 12.72
CA PRO A 364 34.82 3.60 11.43
C PRO A 364 33.90 3.92 10.23
N ARG A 365 32.60 4.11 10.44
CA ARG A 365 31.60 4.38 9.40
C ARG A 365 31.73 5.83 8.93
N ARG A 366 31.94 6.02 7.63
CA ARG A 366 31.91 7.35 7.00
C ARG A 366 30.45 7.82 6.91
N SER A 367 30.24 9.14 7.04
CA SER A 367 28.95 9.74 6.70
C SER A 367 28.56 9.39 5.27
N GLY A 368 27.26 9.31 5.03
CA GLY A 368 26.71 9.06 3.70
C GLY A 368 25.20 9.18 3.70
N PRO A 369 24.59 9.25 2.52
CA PRO A 369 23.14 9.28 2.41
C PRO A 369 22.54 8.01 3.00
N ILE A 370 21.35 8.15 3.58
CA ILE A 370 20.48 7.03 3.90
C ILE A 370 19.56 6.83 2.70
N GLU A 371 19.55 5.63 2.15
CA GLU A 371 18.85 5.31 0.91
C GLU A 371 17.87 4.15 1.09
N LEU A 372 16.88 4.10 0.20
CA LEU A 372 15.93 3.01 0.14
C LEU A 372 16.66 1.71 -0.23
N SER A 373 16.64 0.75 0.68
CA SER A 373 17.14 -0.60 0.45
C SER A 373 16.10 -1.40 -0.32
N VAL A 374 16.41 -1.74 -1.58
CA VAL A 374 15.48 -2.47 -2.46
C VAL A 374 15.53 -3.99 -2.30
N SER A 375 16.61 -4.51 -1.70
CA SER A 375 16.84 -5.95 -1.53
C SER A 375 17.70 -6.24 -0.31
N PRO A 376 17.50 -7.38 0.38
CA PRO A 376 18.40 -7.83 1.44
C PRO A 376 19.84 -7.96 0.93
N CYS A 377 20.80 -7.48 1.71
CA CYS A 377 22.23 -7.59 1.42
C CYS A 377 22.96 -8.24 2.59
N HIS A 378 24.04 -9.00 2.31
CA HIS A 378 24.90 -9.58 3.36
C HIS A 378 25.30 -8.53 4.39
N ARG A 379 25.34 -8.96 5.64
CA ARG A 379 25.67 -8.10 6.77
C ARG A 379 26.86 -8.64 7.53
N TYR A 380 27.79 -7.72 7.73
CA TYR A 380 28.96 -7.82 8.59
C TYR A 380 28.84 -6.79 9.72
N GLU A 381 29.63 -6.91 10.78
CA GLU A 381 29.54 -6.07 11.99
C GLU A 381 29.67 -4.57 11.68
N ILE A 382 30.45 -4.24 10.65
CA ILE A 382 30.66 -2.86 10.18
C ILE A 382 29.52 -2.31 9.31
N SER A 383 28.56 -3.14 8.91
CA SER A 383 27.46 -2.73 8.03
C SER A 383 26.56 -1.71 8.73
N PRO A 384 26.10 -0.66 8.03
CA PRO A 384 25.12 0.26 8.59
C PRO A 384 23.85 -0.47 9.03
N VAL A 385 23.22 0.05 10.08
CA VAL A 385 21.92 -0.44 10.56
C VAL A 385 20.91 -0.30 9.42
N GLU A 386 20.13 -1.35 9.22
CA GLU A 386 19.02 -1.30 8.27
C GLU A 386 17.72 -1.17 9.05
N SER A 387 16.98 -0.10 8.78
CA SER A 387 15.75 0.25 9.48
C SER A 387 14.56 -0.13 8.60
N LYS A 388 13.82 -1.16 9.00
CA LYS A 388 12.62 -1.63 8.32
C LYS A 388 11.38 -1.00 8.93
N ILE A 389 10.49 -0.48 8.09
CA ILE A 389 9.21 0.05 8.55
C ILE A 389 8.20 -1.10 8.66
N CYS A 390 7.54 -1.21 9.80
CA CYS A 390 6.58 -2.27 10.11
C CYS A 390 5.25 -1.68 10.62
N PHE A 391 4.15 -2.38 10.29
CA PHE A 391 2.80 -2.09 10.78
C PHE A 391 2.33 -3.27 11.62
N GLY A 392 2.47 -3.14 12.95
CA GLY A 392 2.44 -4.30 13.84
C GLY A 392 3.56 -5.27 13.47
N ASP A 393 3.25 -6.56 13.39
CA ASP A 393 4.23 -7.59 13.03
C ASP A 393 4.51 -7.69 11.51
N GLY A 394 3.80 -6.90 10.70
CA GLY A 394 3.89 -6.94 9.23
C GLY A 394 4.91 -5.95 8.67
N PHE A 395 5.92 -6.45 7.95
CA PHE A 395 6.87 -5.60 7.21
C PHE A 395 6.18 -4.85 6.07
N SER A 396 6.42 -3.53 5.99
CA SER A 396 5.80 -2.65 5.00
C SER A 396 6.41 -2.74 3.60
N GLY A 397 7.55 -3.41 3.42
CA GLY A 397 8.30 -3.39 2.17
C GLY A 397 9.28 -2.21 2.03
N VAL A 398 9.22 -1.23 2.94
CA VAL A 398 10.12 -0.07 2.97
C VAL A 398 11.22 -0.30 4.00
N SER A 399 12.47 -0.20 3.54
CA SER A 399 13.65 -0.39 4.37
C SER A 399 14.72 0.62 3.98
N TYR A 400 15.48 1.12 4.94
CA TYR A 400 16.50 2.14 4.72
C TYR A 400 17.86 1.72 5.26
N ARG A 401 18.92 2.13 4.56
CA ARG A 401 20.30 1.82 4.95
C ARG A 401 21.29 2.90 4.53
#